data_AF-A0A7X0KSP0-F1
#
_entry.id   AF-A0A7X0KSP0-F1
#
_cell.length_a   1.000
_cell.length_b   1.000
_cell.length_c   1.000
_cell.angle_alpha   90.00
_cell.angle_beta   90.00
_cell.angle_gamma   90.00
#
_symmetry.space_group_name_H-M   'P 1'
#
loop_
_entity.id
_entity.type
_entity.pdbx_description
1 polymer ?
#
loop_
_entity_poly.entity_id
_entity_poly.type
_entity_poly.pdbx_seq_one_letter_code
_entity_poly.pdbx_strand_id
1 'polypeptide(L)'
;MATQTWEEKEYLEYLKHERHMFAWVLRAYGSYSPSDADDAAVARYPYEQPNGLRGLIFHEEAWHWAMLHIHGEAYWLANPQLEFPSQEYRDISSLLEPNSGV
;
A
#
# COMPACT_ATOMS: atom_id res chain seq x y z
N MET A 1 27.15 1.22 -3.84
CA MET A 1 25.72 1.46 -4.09
C MET A 1 25.01 0.17 -3.79
N ALA A 2 24.09 0.15 -2.82
CA ALA A 2 23.44 -1.09 -2.43
C ALA A 2 22.44 -1.49 -3.54
N THR A 3 22.78 -2.55 -4.27
CA THR A 3 21.87 -3.28 -5.16
C THR A 3 20.86 -4.00 -4.28
N GLN A 4 19.78 -3.31 -3.88
CA GLN A 4 18.66 -4.00 -3.24
C GLN A 4 17.98 -4.82 -4.33
N THR A 5 18.35 -6.10 -4.38
CA THR A 5 17.82 -7.08 -5.32
C THR A 5 16.75 -7.83 -4.54
N TRP A 6 15.49 -7.43 -4.73
CA TRP A 6 14.36 -8.21 -4.23
C TRP A 6 14.36 -9.57 -4.93
N GLU A 7 14.23 -10.66 -4.17
CA GLU A 7 13.83 -11.92 -4.75
C GLU A 7 12.41 -11.80 -5.34
N GLU A 8 12.15 -12.46 -6.47
CA GLU A 8 10.87 -12.31 -7.19
C GLU A 8 9.67 -12.64 -6.29
N LYS A 9 9.80 -13.69 -5.49
CA LYS A 9 8.75 -14.11 -4.57
C LYS A 9 8.47 -13.06 -3.50
N GLU A 10 9.51 -12.56 -2.84
CA GLU A 10 9.40 -11.54 -1.79
C GLU A 10 8.77 -10.26 -2.36
N TYR A 11 9.19 -9.85 -3.55
CA TYR A 11 8.59 -8.70 -4.22
C TYR A 11 7.10 -8.91 -4.52
N LEU A 12 6.71 -10.06 -5.06
CA LEU A 12 5.32 -10.33 -5.41
C LEU A 12 4.43 -10.42 -4.16
N GLU A 13 4.93 -10.96 -3.06
CA GLU A 13 4.24 -10.99 -1.76
C GLU A 13 4.03 -9.57 -1.23
N TYR A 14 5.08 -8.75 -1.26
CA TYR A 14 5.01 -7.34 -0.84
C TYR A 14 4.08 -6.52 -1.72
N LEU A 15 4.19 -6.65 -3.05
CA LEU A 15 3.32 -5.99 -4.02
C LEU A 15 1.85 -6.36 -3.80
N LYS A 16 1.57 -7.63 -3.51
CA LYS A 16 0.23 -8.11 -3.22
C LYS A 16 -0.31 -7.50 -1.92
N HIS A 17 0.52 -7.42 -0.89
CA HIS A 17 0.16 -6.80 0.39
C HIS A 17 -0.19 -5.32 0.20
N GLU A 18 0.70 -4.55 -0.43
CA GLU A 18 0.48 -3.11 -0.70
C GLU A 18 -0.78 -2.86 -1.52
N ARG A 19 -1.01 -3.63 -2.59
CA ARG A 19 -2.25 -3.53 -3.37
C ARG A 19 -3.49 -3.82 -2.54
N HIS A 20 -3.45 -4.85 -1.71
CA HIS A 20 -4.57 -5.20 -0.86
C HIS A 20 -4.87 -4.09 0.14
N MET A 21 -3.86 -3.59 0.83
CA MET A 21 -4.03 -2.55 1.85
C MET A 21 -4.49 -1.23 1.24
N PHE A 22 -3.97 -0.86 0.06
CA PHE A 22 -4.44 0.34 -0.66
C PHE A 22 -5.91 0.21 -1.06
N ALA A 23 -6.30 -0.89 -1.71
CA ALA A 23 -7.69 -1.14 -2.10
C ALA A 23 -8.62 -1.19 -0.89
N TRP A 24 -8.18 -1.76 0.23
CA TRP A 24 -8.94 -1.79 1.47
C TRP A 24 -9.23 -0.37 1.98
N VAL A 25 -8.22 0.53 2.00
CA VAL A 25 -8.42 1.91 2.44
C VAL A 25 -9.38 2.65 1.51
N LEU A 26 -9.27 2.48 0.19
CA LEU A 26 -10.20 3.11 -0.77
C LEU A 26 -11.65 2.69 -0.54
N ARG A 27 -11.89 1.44 -0.17
CA ARG A 27 -13.23 0.94 0.16
C ARG A 27 -13.74 1.47 1.50
N ALA A 28 -12.88 1.43 2.52
CA ALA A 28 -13.27 1.80 3.89
C ALA A 28 -13.42 3.31 4.09
N TYR A 29 -12.55 4.12 3.46
CA TYR A 29 -12.47 5.57 3.67
C TYR A 29 -12.86 6.38 2.44
N GLY A 30 -12.74 5.81 1.23
CA GLY A 30 -13.01 6.51 -0.03
C GLY A 30 -14.36 6.19 -0.68
N SER A 31 -15.14 5.25 -0.14
CA SER A 31 -16.40 4.76 -0.73
C SER A 31 -16.25 4.17 -2.15
N TYR A 32 -15.06 3.68 -2.51
CA TYR A 32 -14.84 3.04 -3.80
C TYR A 32 -15.57 1.69 -3.88
N SER A 33 -16.03 1.34 -5.08
CA SER A 33 -16.46 -0.02 -5.34
C SER A 33 -15.27 -0.99 -5.26
N PRO A 34 -15.48 -2.30 -5.03
CA PRO A 34 -14.39 -3.26 -5.03
C PRO A 34 -13.55 -3.26 -6.31
N SER A 35 -14.19 -3.17 -7.48
CA SER A 35 -13.48 -3.15 -8.77
C SER A 35 -12.66 -1.89 -8.95
N ASP A 36 -13.21 -0.72 -8.62
CA ASP A 36 -12.49 0.55 -8.79
C ASP A 36 -11.29 0.63 -7.84
N ALA A 37 -11.43 0.08 -6.62
CA ALA A 37 -10.34 0.02 -5.65
C ALA A 37 -9.20 -0.91 -6.11
N ASP A 38 -9.53 -2.07 -6.69
CA ASP A 38 -8.55 -3.00 -7.23
C ASP A 38 -7.81 -2.40 -8.45
N ASP A 39 -8.54 -1.76 -9.36
CA ASP A 39 -7.95 -1.07 -10.52
C ASP A 39 -7.02 0.07 -10.08
N ALA A 40 -7.44 0.86 -9.11
CA ALA A 40 -6.62 1.93 -8.54
C ALA A 40 -5.36 1.38 -7.84
N ALA A 41 -5.46 0.25 -7.13
CA ALA A 41 -4.31 -0.40 -6.51
C ALA A 41 -3.29 -0.91 -7.54
N VAL A 42 -3.76 -1.50 -8.65
CA VAL A 42 -2.88 -1.94 -9.75
C VAL A 42 -2.20 -0.74 -10.41
N ALA A 43 -2.92 0.36 -10.61
CA ALA A 43 -2.36 1.58 -11.17
C ALA A 43 -1.33 2.24 -10.23
N ARG A 44 -1.60 2.26 -8.92
CA ARG A 44 -0.70 2.84 -7.92
C ARG A 44 0.55 2.01 -7.73
N TYR A 45 0.42 0.69 -7.73
CA TYR A 45 1.50 -0.27 -7.53
C TYR A 45 1.63 -1.16 -8.76
N PRO A 46 2.21 -0.67 -9.87
CA PRO A 46 2.47 -1.49 -11.03
C PRO A 46 3.53 -2.55 -10.71
N TYR A 47 3.54 -3.65 -11.48
CA TYR A 47 4.64 -4.60 -11.41
C TYR A 47 5.90 -3.95 -12.00
N GLU A 48 6.98 -3.97 -11.23
CA GLU A 48 8.30 -3.49 -11.61
C GLU A 48 9.20 -4.68 -11.93
N GLN A 49 9.92 -4.57 -13.06
CA GLN A 49 10.89 -5.58 -13.47
C GLN A 49 12.06 -5.65 -12.47
N PRO A 50 12.78 -6.78 -12.38
CA PRO A 50 13.92 -6.97 -11.47
C PRO A 50 15.19 -6.12 -11.77
N ASN A 51 15.04 -4.84 -12.12
CA ASN A 51 16.15 -3.91 -12.35
C ASN A 51 16.35 -2.97 -11.14
N GLY A 52 17.44 -2.21 -11.13
CA GLY A 52 18.06 -1.66 -9.92
C GLY A 52 17.27 -0.66 -9.06
N LEU A 53 16.01 -0.36 -9.37
CA LEU A 53 15.14 0.55 -8.60
C LEU A 53 13.78 -0.07 -8.21
N ARG A 54 13.65 -1.40 -8.26
CA ARG A 54 12.42 -2.11 -7.85
C ARG A 54 12.06 -1.84 -6.40
N GLY A 55 10.78 -1.56 -6.14
CA GLY A 55 10.23 -1.40 -4.80
C GLY A 55 10.40 -0.01 -4.19
N LEU A 56 10.91 0.98 -4.94
CA LEU A 56 10.96 2.38 -4.47
C LEU A 56 9.57 2.92 -4.12
N ILE A 57 8.54 2.42 -4.79
CA ILE A 57 7.17 2.86 -4.57
C ILE A 57 6.60 2.45 -3.21
N PHE A 58 7.24 1.49 -2.53
CA PHE A 58 6.86 0.95 -1.22
C PHE A 58 7.43 1.76 -0.04
N HIS A 59 8.15 2.86 -0.28
CA HIS A 59 8.81 3.62 0.78
C HIS A 59 7.86 4.22 1.82
N GLU A 60 6.59 4.40 1.49
CA GLU A 60 5.56 4.86 2.41
C GLU A 60 4.41 3.86 2.41
N GLU A 61 3.81 3.65 3.59
CA GLU A 61 2.72 2.69 3.78
C GLU A 61 1.54 2.98 2.84
N ALA A 62 0.88 1.94 2.34
CA ALA A 62 -0.32 2.05 1.51
C ALA A 62 -1.41 2.99 2.07
N TRP A 63 -1.50 3.10 3.39
CA TRP A 63 -2.34 4.10 4.06
C TRP A 63 -2.10 5.52 3.56
N HIS A 64 -0.84 5.99 3.57
CA HIS A 64 -0.53 7.37 3.23
C HIS A 64 -0.91 7.68 1.79
N TRP A 65 -0.54 6.78 0.87
CA TRP A 65 -0.87 6.92 -0.54
C TRP A 65 -2.37 6.88 -0.79
N ALA A 66 -3.11 6.02 -0.10
CA ALA A 66 -4.56 5.98 -0.24
C ALA A 66 -5.23 7.24 0.33
N MET A 67 -4.75 7.78 1.44
CA MET A 67 -5.26 9.05 1.98
C MET A 67 -4.98 10.22 1.06
N LEU A 68 -3.78 10.31 0.48
CA LEU A 68 -3.47 11.28 -0.57
C LEU A 68 -4.39 11.12 -1.79
N HIS A 69 -4.69 9.87 -2.19
CA HIS A 69 -5.59 9.61 -3.31
C HIS A 69 -7.03 10.06 -3.04
N ILE A 70 -7.53 9.87 -1.82
CA ILE A 70 -8.92 10.21 -1.44
C ILE A 70 -9.07 11.72 -1.17
N HIS A 71 -8.12 12.31 -0.45
CA HIS A 71 -8.26 13.66 0.12
C HIS A 71 -7.36 14.71 -0.53
N GLY A 72 -6.36 14.30 -1.32
CA GLY A 72 -5.36 15.17 -1.91
C GLY A 72 -4.20 15.48 -0.97
N GLU A 73 -3.31 16.37 -1.45
CA GLU A 73 -2.14 16.81 -0.70
C GLU A 73 -2.52 17.49 0.63
N ALA A 74 -1.65 17.33 1.63
CA ALA A 74 -1.82 17.90 2.96
C ALA A 74 -3.15 17.53 3.66
N TYR A 75 -3.71 16.35 3.33
CA TYR A 75 -4.98 15.88 3.90
C TYR A 75 -4.99 15.89 5.43
N TRP A 76 -3.83 15.66 6.07
CA TRP A 76 -3.67 15.64 7.53
C TRP A 76 -3.87 17.02 8.18
N LEU A 77 -3.73 18.12 7.44
CA LEU A 77 -4.06 19.45 7.96
C LEU A 77 -5.58 19.61 8.15
N ALA A 78 -6.36 19.06 7.23
CA ALA A 78 -7.82 19.08 7.28
C ALA A 78 -8.39 17.93 8.14
N ASN A 79 -7.68 16.80 8.19
CA ASN A 79 -8.06 15.59 8.91
C ASN A 79 -6.88 15.01 9.70
N PRO A 80 -6.45 15.64 10.80
CA PRO A 80 -5.28 15.20 11.58
C PRO A 80 -5.41 13.77 12.11
N GLN A 81 -6.64 13.30 12.36
CA GLN A 81 -6.94 11.94 12.79
C GLN A 81 -6.60 10.86 11.76
N LEU A 82 -6.39 11.23 10.49
CA LEU A 82 -6.02 10.32 9.40
C LEU A 82 -4.51 10.32 9.11
N GLU A 83 -3.72 11.16 9.79
CA GLU A 83 -2.27 11.20 9.61
C GLU A 83 -1.63 9.83 9.81
N PHE A 84 -2.14 9.08 10.80
CA PHE A 84 -1.68 7.74 11.13
C PHE A 84 -2.74 6.68 10.80
N PRO A 85 -2.32 5.48 10.37
CA PRO A 85 -3.22 4.36 10.17
C PRO A 85 -4.04 4.00 11.42
N SER A 86 -5.31 3.69 11.20
CA SER A 86 -6.20 3.18 12.24
C SER A 86 -5.75 1.82 12.77
N GLN A 87 -6.22 1.44 13.96
CA GLN A 87 -5.92 0.11 14.51
C GLN A 87 -6.47 -1.00 13.61
N GLU A 88 -7.65 -0.83 13.03
CA GLU A 88 -8.25 -1.80 12.11
C GLU A 88 -7.38 -2.02 10.87
N TYR A 89 -6.81 -0.95 10.30
CA TYR A 89 -5.85 -1.08 9.21
C TYR A 89 -4.63 -1.91 9.63
N ARG A 90 -4.08 -1.65 10.82
CA ARG A 90 -2.92 -2.38 11.33
C ARG A 90 -3.23 -3.85 11.56
N ASP A 91 -4.38 -4.16 12.14
CA ASP A 91 -4.82 -5.53 12.39
C ASP A 91 -4.95 -6.31 11.07
N ILE A 92 -5.58 -5.71 10.05
CA ILE A 92 -5.72 -6.32 8.72
C ILE A 92 -4.36 -6.47 8.03
N SER A 93 -3.51 -5.45 8.10
CA SER A 93 -2.15 -5.48 7.56
C SER A 93 -1.35 -6.64 8.15
N SER A 94 -1.37 -6.80 9.48
CA SER A 94 -0.65 -7.87 10.18
C SER A 94 -1.20 -9.26 9.91
N LEU A 95 -2.50 -9.41 9.63
CA LEU A 95 -3.08 -10.69 9.20
C LEU A 95 -2.64 -11.11 7.78
N LEU A 96 -2.23 -10.14 6.97
CA LEU A 96 -1.82 -10.35 5.58
C LEU A 96 -0.31 -10.42 5.41
N GLU A 97 0.46 -9.97 6.40
CA GLU A 97 1.89 -10.21 6.43
C GLU A 97 2.12 -11.72 6.31
N PRO A 98 2.98 -12.16 5.37
CA PRO A 98 3.37 -13.55 5.34
C PRO A 98 3.92 -13.88 6.73
N ASN A 99 3.44 -14.96 7.35
CA ASN A 99 4.02 -15.49 8.59
C ASN A 99 5.53 -15.47 8.40
N SER A 100 6.20 -14.51 9.05
CA SER A 100 7.65 -14.46 9.14
C SER A 100 8.02 -15.65 10.01
N GLY A 101 8.10 -16.82 9.37
CA GLY A 101 8.63 -18.02 9.96
C GLY A 101 10.10 -17.79 10.21
N VAL A 102 10.39 -17.24 11.39
CA VAL A 102 11.69 -17.37 12.05
C VAL A 102 11.72 -18.71 12.75
#